data_AF-A0A0B1Z900-F1
#
_entry.id   AF-A0A0B1Z900-F1
#
_cell.length_a   1.000
_cell.length_b   1.000
_cell.length_c   1.000
_cell.angle_alpha   90.00
_cell.angle_beta   90.00
_cell.angle_gamma   90.00
#
_symmetry.space_group_name_H-M   'P 1'
#
loop_
_entity.id
_entity.type
_entity.pdbx_description
1 polymer ?
#
loop_
_entity_poly.entity_id
_entity_poly.type
_entity_poly.pdbx_seq_one_letter_code
_entity_poly.pdbx_strand_id
1 'polypeptide(L)' 'MTQNLDIRIFTPDQLHERDINIATKVHQASVASVIRKVNVMNPGQVLNASRENGKELLWSTEKLEQVLRHIGES' A
#
# COMPACT_ATOMS: atom_id res chain seq x y z
N MET A 1 -23.70 29.96 23.30
CA MET A 1 -23.33 28.58 22.93
C MET A 1 -22.13 28.68 21.99
N THR A 2 -20.92 28.43 22.46
CA THR A 2 -19.71 28.38 21.63
C THR A 2 -19.67 27.03 20.94
N GLN A 3 -19.90 27.01 19.63
CA GLN A 3 -19.72 25.81 18.82
C GLN A 3 -18.23 25.45 18.83
N ASN A 4 -17.86 24.39 19.56
CA ASN A 4 -16.55 23.76 19.42
C ASN A 4 -16.50 23.08 18.05
N LEU A 5 -16.02 23.82 17.05
CA LEU A 5 -15.61 23.24 15.77
C LEU A 5 -14.32 22.46 16.03
N ASP A 6 -14.38 21.13 15.93
CA ASP A 6 -13.20 20.25 16.03
C ASP A 6 -12.39 20.39 14.73
N ILE A 7 -11.68 21.51 14.58
CA ILE A 7 -10.86 21.81 13.41
C ILE A 7 -9.53 21.07 13.58
N ARG A 8 -9.33 20.02 12.78
CA ARG A 8 -8.05 19.30 12.70
C ARG A 8 -7.24 19.85 11.54
N ILE A 9 -6.16 20.56 11.87
CA ILE A 9 -5.18 21.05 10.91
C ILE A 9 -4.07 20.00 10.81
N PHE A 10 -3.86 19.46 9.61
CA PHE A 10 -2.79 18.51 9.34
C PHE A 10 -1.60 19.24 8.72
N THR A 11 -0.39 18.95 9.18
CA THR A 11 0.83 19.43 8.54
C THR A 11 1.09 18.64 7.24
N PRO A 12 1.85 19.20 6.29
CA PRO A 12 2.25 18.47 5.08
C PRO A 12 2.93 17.13 5.40
N ASP A 13 3.77 17.09 6.42
CA ASP A 13 4.47 15.86 6.85
C ASP A 13 3.48 14.80 7.36
N GLN A 14 2.46 15.19 8.12
CA GLN A 14 1.41 14.29 8.61
C GLN A 14 0.57 13.72 7.47
N LEU A 15 0.29 14.54 6.44
CA LEU A 15 -0.41 14.08 5.24
C LEU A 15 0.47 13.10 4.46
N HIS A 16 1.76 13.40 4.29
CA HIS A 16 2.69 12.52 3.62
C HIS A 16 2.85 11.17 4.31
N GLU A 17 3.02 11.15 5.63
CA GLU A 17 3.11 9.91 6.42
C GLU A 17 1.82 9.08 6.29
N ARG A 18 0.66 9.74 6.34
CA ARG A 18 -0.64 9.08 6.15
C ARG A 18 -0.72 8.46 4.75
N ASP A 19 -0.32 9.18 3.72
CA ASP A 19 -0.41 8.72 2.34
C ASP A 19 0.54 7.55 2.07
N ILE A 20 1.75 7.56 2.66
CA ILE A 20 2.67 6.41 2.66
C ILE A 20 2.04 5.19 3.37
N ASN A 21 1.39 5.40 4.52
CA ASN A 21 0.73 4.33 5.26
C ASN A 21 -0.40 3.70 4.44
N ILE A 22 -1.23 4.52 3.79
CA ILE A 22 -2.31 4.06 2.90
C ILE A 22 -1.73 3.30 1.72
N ALA A 23 -0.73 3.85 1.03
CA ALA A 23 -0.10 3.21 -0.13
C ALA A 23 0.48 1.84 0.23
N THR A 24 1.16 1.75 1.38
CA THR A 24 1.71 0.50 1.90
C THR A 24 0.62 -0.57 2.09
N LYS A 25 -0.49 -0.22 2.76
CA LYS A 25 -1.60 -1.14 3.03
C LYS A 25 -2.30 -1.59 1.75
N VAL A 26 -2.57 -0.67 0.84
CA VAL A 26 -3.21 -0.96 -0.46
C VAL A 26 -2.32 -1.87 -1.29
N HIS A 27 -1.02 -1.61 -1.31
CA HIS A 27 -0.06 -2.45 -2.02
C HIS A 27 0.01 -3.87 -1.43
N GLN A 28 0.12 -3.99 -0.11
CA GLN A 28 0.08 -5.29 0.58
C GLN A 28 -1.19 -6.09 0.25
N ALA A 29 -2.35 -5.44 0.29
CA ALA A 29 -3.63 -6.07 -0.07
C ALA A 29 -3.66 -6.52 -1.53
N SER A 30 -3.12 -5.71 -2.44
CA SER A 30 -3.04 -5.99 -3.87
C SER A 30 -2.14 -7.19 -4.14
N VAL A 31 -0.94 -7.22 -3.57
CA VAL A 31 0.01 -8.35 -3.68
C VAL A 31 -0.64 -9.64 -3.17
N ALA A 32 -1.25 -9.60 -1.98
CA ALA A 32 -1.94 -10.77 -1.43
C ALA A 32 -3.08 -11.26 -2.33
N SER A 33 -3.89 -10.35 -2.89
CA SER A 33 -4.98 -10.68 -3.81
C SER A 33 -4.46 -11.34 -5.10
N VAL A 34 -3.42 -10.77 -5.70
CA VAL A 34 -2.80 -11.31 -6.93
C VAL A 34 -2.23 -12.69 -6.68
N ILE A 35 -1.51 -12.90 -5.58
CA ILE A 35 -0.94 -14.21 -5.22
C ILE A 35 -2.04 -15.24 -5.04
N ARG A 36 -3.13 -14.91 -4.33
CA ARG A 36 -4.28 -15.82 -4.19
C ARG A 36 -4.86 -16.21 -5.54
N LYS A 37 -5.03 -15.24 -6.45
CA LYS A 37 -5.52 -15.52 -7.81
C LYS A 37 -4.56 -16.41 -8.60
N VAL A 38 -3.26 -16.13 -8.54
CA VAL A 38 -2.23 -16.91 -9.22
C VAL A 38 -2.17 -18.34 -8.69
N ASN A 39 -2.32 -18.54 -7.37
CA ASN A 39 -2.41 -19.85 -6.74
C ASN A 39 -3.61 -20.68 -7.23
N VAL A 40 -4.77 -20.04 -7.38
CA VAL A 40 -5.96 -20.70 -7.91
C VAL A 40 -5.78 -21.08 -9.38
N MET A 41 -5.10 -20.24 -10.17
CA MET A 41 -4.90 -20.48 -11.60
C MET A 41 -3.84 -21.56 -11.89
N ASN A 42 -2.82 -21.69 -11.05
CA ASN A 42 -1.67 -22.59 -11.30
C ASN A 42 -1.38 -23.50 -10.08
N PRO A 43 -2.35 -24.33 -9.67
CA PRO A 43 -2.17 -25.22 -8.52
C PRO A 43 -1.05 -26.23 -8.81
N GLY A 44 0.11 -26.05 -8.15
CA GLY A 44 1.27 -26.94 -8.26
C GLY A 44 2.58 -26.26 -8.69
N GLN A 45 2.53 -25.20 -9.51
CA GLN A 45 3.74 -24.49 -9.97
C GLN A 45 4.19 -23.38 -9.01
N VAL A 46 3.29 -22.86 -8.17
CA VAL A 46 3.50 -21.63 -7.37
C VAL A 46 3.97 -21.94 -5.94
N LEU A 47 4.55 -23.13 -5.71
CA LEU A 47 5.14 -23.50 -4.42
C LEU A 47 6.33 -22.61 -4.02
N ASN A 48 6.88 -21.80 -4.95
CA ASN A 48 7.97 -20.86 -4.69
C ASN A 48 7.50 -19.41 -4.55
N ALA A 49 6.63 -18.89 -5.43
CA ALA A 49 6.17 -17.49 -5.34
C ALA A 49 5.16 -17.23 -4.20
N SER A 50 4.53 -18.30 -3.68
CA SER A 50 3.67 -18.22 -2.49
C SER A 50 4.40 -18.47 -1.18
N ARG A 51 5.72 -18.73 -1.22
CA ARG A 51 6.51 -18.77 0.01
C ARG A 51 6.42 -17.40 0.66
N GLU A 52 6.06 -17.40 1.95
CA GLU A 52 5.82 -16.19 2.74
C GLU A 52 4.72 -15.24 2.27
N ASN A 53 3.70 -15.69 1.51
CA ASN A 53 2.64 -14.82 0.95
C ASN A 53 3.19 -13.70 0.06
N GLY A 54 4.32 -13.94 -0.62
CA GLY A 54 4.95 -13.00 -1.56
C GLY A 54 5.37 -11.68 -0.94
N LYS A 55 5.89 -11.72 0.30
CA LYS A 55 6.62 -10.60 0.90
C LYS A 55 7.73 -10.06 0.01
N GLU A 56 8.38 -10.92 -0.78
CA GLU A 56 9.41 -10.52 -1.76
C GLU A 56 8.87 -9.60 -2.87
N LEU A 57 7.54 -9.61 -3.11
CA LEU A 57 6.90 -8.75 -4.09
C LEU A 57 6.51 -7.39 -3.51
N LEU A 58 6.68 -7.18 -2.20
CA LEU A 58 6.39 -5.91 -1.56
C LEU A 58 7.42 -4.87 -1.99
N TRP A 59 6.93 -3.71 -2.40
CA TRP A 59 7.78 -2.57 -2.70
C TRP A 59 8.47 -2.03 -1.46
N SER A 60 9.70 -1.53 -1.66
CA SER A 60 10.38 -0.74 -0.65
C SER A 60 9.68 0.62 -0.46
N THR A 61 9.96 1.28 0.66
CA THR A 61 9.41 2.61 0.96
C THR A 61 9.77 3.62 -0.13
N GLU A 62 11.00 3.59 -0.63
CA GLU A 62 11.48 4.51 -1.68
C GLU A 62 10.69 4.34 -2.98
N LYS A 63 10.28 3.10 -3.30
CA LYS A 63 9.47 2.82 -4.49
C LYS A 63 8.03 3.29 -4.31
N LEU A 64 7.47 3.17 -3.10
CA LEU A 64 6.15 3.72 -2.77
C LEU A 64 6.15 5.25 -2.88
N GLU A 65 7.20 5.92 -2.40
CA GLU A 65 7.36 7.37 -2.54
C GLU A 65 7.48 7.83 -3.99
N GLN A 66 8.18 7.08 -4.85
CA GLN A 66 8.24 7.36 -6.29
C GLN A 66 6.86 7.30 -6.94
N VAL A 67 6.07 6.28 -6.60
CA VAL A 67 4.71 6.13 -7.14
C VAL A 67 3.79 7.23 -6.65
N LEU A 68 3.83 7.58 -5.35
CA LEU A 68 3.03 8.68 -4.81
C LEU A 68 3.37 10.02 -5.44
N ARG A 69 4.65 10.31 -5.68
CA ARG A 69 5.07 11.51 -6.42
C ARG A 69 4.51 11.54 -7.83
N HIS A 70 4.61 10.43 -8.56
CA HIS A 70 4.08 10.33 -9.91
C HIS A 70 2.57 10.56 -9.98
N ILE A 71 1.81 10.04 -9.01
CA ILE A 71 0.35 10.26 -8.91
C ILE A 71 0.02 11.72 -8.59
N GLY A 72 0.80 12.38 -7.73
CA GLY A 72 0.59 13.79 -7.39
C GLY A 72 0.93 14.78 -8.51
N GLU A 73 1.74 14.36 -9.49
CA GLU A 73 2.10 15.14 -10.68
C GLU A 73 1.15 14.94 -11.87
N SER A 74 0.29 13.91 -11.83
CA SER A 74 -0.65 13.52 -12.90
C SER A 74 -2.04 14.10 -12.71
#